data_AF-A0A915NFG2-F1
#
_entry.id   AF-A0A915NFG2-F1
#
_cell.length_a   1.000
_cell.length_b   1.000
_cell.length_c   1.000
_cell.angle_alpha   90.00
_cell.angle_beta   90.00
_cell.angle_gamma   90.00
#
_symmetry.space_group_name_H-M   'P 1'
#
loop_
_entity.id
_entity.type
_entity.pdbx_description
1 polymer ?
#
loop_
_entity_poly.entity_id
_entity_poly.type
_entity_poly.pdbx_seq_one_letter_code
_entity_poly.pdbx_strand_id
1 'polypeptide(L)'
;MRFGNAHIETLLGDSSHCPFKNGNCYLEDKTQIIWPSNSEKNCEYTPIGTWSGQRMGQTWVADKLPLLLDFPEVPKTVRVCDKNLTISNQGFAVHKENKRRIKRAISGIVTSAQLQSELSYLSWKMAQTMRVSFTHSLHAICNHLEEVRRWAISAAFTDPTTFARVIFENPLIHAKRVSSGIIKIWPCASINRDQYEFITHEEINLEKGICFDKIPIKFKAGSVNKIAFIDPSRMEVVADASKAPCFAYRHQIIQLEDETLEIDQMTAQVKKLETTVLTNLTFPSLTIPKISTQSFII
;
A
#
# COMPACT_ATOMS: atom_id res chain seq x y z
N MET A 1 -10.77 10.28 42.28
CA MET A 1 -11.11 11.71 42.45
C MET A 1 -11.27 11.90 43.95
N ARG A 2 -10.42 12.71 44.58
CA ARG A 2 -10.29 12.76 46.04
C ARG A 2 -11.53 13.42 46.65
N PHE A 3 -12.22 12.72 47.55
CA PHE A 3 -13.46 13.16 48.20
C PHE A 3 -13.37 12.89 49.71
N GLY A 4 -13.80 13.86 50.53
CA GLY A 4 -14.02 13.71 51.98
C GLY A 4 -13.06 14.50 52.88
N ASN A 5 -13.62 15.06 53.96
CA ASN A 5 -12.88 15.74 55.05
C ASN A 5 -12.48 14.70 56.13
N ALA A 6 -11.31 14.84 56.74
CA ALA A 6 -10.77 13.82 57.67
C ALA A 6 -11.46 13.80 59.05
N HIS A 7 -12.05 14.91 59.45
CA HIS A 7 -12.73 15.13 60.73
C HIS A 7 -14.22 15.41 60.50
N ILE A 8 -15.04 15.16 61.53
CA ILE A 8 -16.44 15.60 61.51
C ILE A 8 -16.50 17.11 61.76
N GLU A 9 -17.51 17.76 61.17
CA GLU A 9 -17.89 19.13 61.53
C GLU A 9 -19.27 19.05 62.19
N THR A 10 -19.41 19.65 63.37
CA THR A 10 -20.65 19.64 64.15
C THR A 10 -20.92 21.01 64.76
N LEU A 11 -22.20 21.37 64.90
CA LEU A 11 -22.64 22.59 65.56
C LEU A 11 -22.63 22.47 67.11
N LEU A 12 -22.33 21.28 67.63
CA LEU A 12 -22.38 20.98 69.07
C LEU A 12 -21.09 21.35 69.82
N GLY A 13 -20.02 21.75 69.12
CA GLY A 13 -18.75 22.13 69.74
C GLY A 13 -17.55 21.86 68.83
N ASP A 14 -16.35 22.16 69.32
CA ASP A 14 -15.13 21.83 68.59
C ASP A 14 -14.99 20.31 68.44
N SER A 15 -14.83 19.88 67.20
CA SER A 15 -14.73 18.48 66.78
C SER A 15 -13.48 18.22 65.95
N SER A 16 -12.52 19.16 65.98
CA SER A 16 -11.24 19.06 65.31
C SER A 16 -10.42 17.84 65.75
N HIS A 17 -10.60 17.35 66.97
CA HIS A 17 -9.98 16.13 67.51
C HIS A 17 -10.75 14.84 67.19
N CYS A 18 -11.88 14.91 66.48
CA CYS A 18 -12.76 13.78 66.22
C CYS A 18 -12.58 13.23 64.78
N PRO A 19 -11.86 12.11 64.58
CA PRO A 19 -11.67 11.53 63.26
C PRO A 19 -12.98 10.91 62.77
N PHE A 20 -13.41 11.24 61.55
CA PHE A 20 -14.66 10.71 60.97
C PHE A 20 -14.70 9.17 60.95
N LYS A 21 -13.53 8.52 60.86
CA LYS A 21 -13.41 7.06 60.80
C LYS A 21 -13.90 6.34 62.07
N ASN A 22 -13.88 7.00 63.24
CA ASN A 22 -14.14 6.35 64.52
C ASN A 22 -15.63 6.03 64.74
N GLY A 23 -16.55 6.70 64.03
CA GLY A 23 -18.00 6.49 64.18
C GLY A 23 -18.58 7.00 65.50
N ASN A 24 -17.72 7.45 66.41
CA ASN A 24 -18.07 8.16 67.62
C ASN A 24 -16.96 9.13 68.01
N CYS A 25 -17.31 10.11 68.83
CA CYS A 25 -16.36 10.97 69.52
C CYS A 25 -17.00 11.58 70.78
N TYR A 26 -16.16 11.88 71.76
CA TYR A 26 -16.54 12.65 72.95
C TYR A 26 -16.05 14.09 72.79
N LEU A 27 -16.96 15.04 72.99
CA LEU A 27 -16.65 16.46 73.09
C LEU A 27 -16.08 16.80 74.49
N GLU A 28 -15.52 18.00 74.66
CA GLU A 28 -14.94 18.46 75.93
C GLU A 28 -15.96 18.50 77.08
N ASP A 29 -17.24 18.72 76.76
CA ASP A 29 -18.37 18.71 77.69
C ASP A 29 -18.86 17.29 78.07
N LYS A 30 -18.14 16.26 77.60
CA LYS A 30 -18.47 14.83 77.74
C LYS A 30 -19.69 14.37 76.94
N THR A 31 -20.22 15.19 76.02
CA THR A 31 -21.26 14.78 75.10
C THR A 31 -20.70 13.78 74.09
N GLN A 32 -21.40 12.66 73.90
CA GLN A 32 -21.03 11.64 72.91
C GLN A 32 -21.81 11.86 71.61
N ILE A 33 -21.08 12.06 70.51
CA ILE A 33 -21.66 12.10 69.17
C ILE A 33 -21.38 10.75 68.50
N ILE A 34 -22.41 10.15 67.92
CA ILE A 34 -22.33 8.88 67.19
C ILE A 34 -22.85 9.10 65.78
N TRP A 35 -22.10 8.65 64.78
CA TRP A 35 -22.49 8.72 63.38
C TRP A 35 -22.18 7.40 62.67
N PRO A 36 -22.89 7.07 61.58
CA PRO A 36 -22.58 5.89 60.80
C PRO A 36 -21.20 6.04 60.15
N SER A 37 -20.19 5.35 60.70
CA SER A 37 -18.86 5.25 60.09
C SER A 37 -18.93 4.35 58.86
N ASN A 38 -19.42 4.88 57.73
CA ASN A 38 -19.28 4.18 56.48
C ASN A 38 -17.86 4.39 55.94
N SER A 39 -16.98 3.43 56.20
CA SER A 39 -15.60 3.39 55.70
C SER A 39 -15.49 3.52 54.16
N GLU A 40 -16.58 3.25 53.42
CA GLU A 40 -16.63 3.41 51.95
C GLU A 40 -16.80 4.87 51.50
N LYS A 41 -17.30 5.78 52.35
CA LYS A 41 -17.54 7.18 51.97
C LYS A 41 -16.28 8.05 51.86
N ASN A 42 -15.14 7.57 52.35
CA ASN A 42 -13.85 8.27 52.32
C ASN A 42 -12.82 7.65 51.35
N CYS A 43 -13.26 6.80 50.41
CA CYS A 43 -12.36 6.21 49.42
C CYS A 43 -12.03 7.21 48.30
N GLU A 44 -10.74 7.44 48.06
CA GLU A 44 -10.24 8.34 47.01
C GLU A 44 -10.59 7.90 45.57
N TYR A 45 -10.96 6.62 45.41
CA TYR A 45 -11.34 6.03 44.13
C TYR A 45 -12.73 5.42 44.20
N THR A 46 -13.54 5.74 43.18
CA THR A 46 -14.89 5.17 43.00
C THR A 46 -14.84 4.09 41.92
N PRO A 47 -15.41 2.90 42.14
CA PRO A 47 -15.42 1.84 41.14
C PRO A 47 -16.29 2.24 39.95
N ILE A 48 -15.66 2.27 38.77
CA ILE A 48 -16.31 2.62 37.50
C ILE A 48 -16.74 1.39 36.68
N GLY A 49 -16.28 0.18 37.01
CA GLY A 49 -16.66 -1.05 36.31
C GLY A 49 -15.61 -2.15 36.40
N THR A 50 -15.98 -3.33 35.90
CA THR A 50 -15.08 -4.49 35.72
C THR A 50 -15.11 -4.89 34.25
N TRP A 51 -13.93 -5.01 33.63
CA TRP A 51 -13.79 -5.34 32.21
C TRP A 51 -12.84 -6.51 31.99
N SER A 52 -13.07 -7.27 30.92
CA SER A 52 -12.12 -8.25 30.40
C SER A 52 -11.25 -7.60 29.33
N GLY A 53 -10.01 -8.05 29.23
CA GLY A 53 -9.06 -7.52 28.27
C GLY A 53 -7.72 -8.23 28.34
N GLN A 54 -6.89 -7.95 27.35
CA GLN A 54 -5.57 -8.54 27.19
C GLN A 54 -4.49 -7.55 27.58
N ARG A 55 -3.46 -8.02 28.28
CA ARG A 55 -2.28 -7.22 28.60
C ARG A 55 -1.15 -7.56 27.62
N MET A 56 -0.67 -6.56 26.90
CA MET A 56 0.48 -6.62 26.00
C MET A 56 1.58 -5.70 26.55
N GLY A 57 2.51 -6.29 27.31
CA GLY A 57 3.55 -5.54 28.00
C GLY A 57 2.98 -4.55 29.03
N GLN A 58 3.21 -3.26 28.79
CA GLN A 58 2.73 -2.15 29.63
C GLN A 58 1.33 -1.69 29.26
N THR A 59 0.75 -2.17 28.17
CA THR A 59 -0.57 -1.77 27.71
C THR A 59 -1.59 -2.85 28.01
N TRP A 60 -2.78 -2.47 28.45
CA TRP A 60 -3.94 -3.34 28.58
C TRP A 60 -5.07 -2.83 27.69
N VAL A 61 -5.67 -3.72 26.92
CA VAL A 61 -6.71 -3.42 25.95
C VAL A 61 -7.96 -4.20 26.32
N ALA A 62 -9.09 -3.52 26.45
CA ALA A 62 -10.37 -4.18 26.72
C ALA A 62 -10.86 -4.97 25.50
N ASP A 63 -11.54 -6.10 25.73
CA ASP A 63 -12.01 -6.97 24.63
C ASP A 63 -13.26 -6.40 23.93
N LYS A 64 -14.12 -5.70 24.68
CA LYS A 64 -15.48 -5.32 24.25
C LYS A 64 -15.77 -3.83 24.29
N LEU A 65 -14.83 -3.03 24.81
CA LEU A 65 -14.98 -1.58 24.92
C LEU A 65 -13.76 -0.91 24.30
N PRO A 66 -13.90 0.32 23.77
CA PRO A 66 -12.79 1.10 23.28
C PRO A 66 -11.96 1.65 24.44
N LEU A 67 -11.42 0.78 25.30
CA LEU A 67 -10.67 1.18 26.50
C LEU A 67 -9.27 0.61 26.41
N LEU A 68 -8.27 1.49 26.38
CA LEU A 68 -6.86 1.14 26.41
C LEU A 68 -6.19 1.87 27.57
N LEU A 69 -5.51 1.11 28.42
CA LEU A 69 -4.78 1.61 29.58
C LEU A 69 -3.29 1.33 29.42
N ASP A 70 -2.48 2.37 29.58
CA ASP A 70 -1.01 2.24 29.57
C ASP A 70 -0.51 2.39 30.99
N PHE A 71 0.40 1.50 31.39
CA PHE A 71 1.02 1.53 32.70
C PHE A 71 2.45 2.05 32.58
N PRO A 72 2.94 2.79 33.59
CA PRO A 72 4.35 3.18 33.62
C PRO A 72 5.25 1.93 33.78
N GLU A 73 6.49 2.02 33.28
CA GLU A 73 7.51 0.97 33.40
C GLU A 73 7.69 0.51 34.85
N VAL A 74 7.72 1.49 35.77
CA VAL A 74 7.70 1.24 37.21
C VAL A 74 6.26 1.40 37.70
N PRO A 75 5.56 0.30 38.05
CA PRO A 75 4.16 0.35 38.42
C PRO A 75 3.95 1.16 39.71
N LYS A 76 3.14 2.21 39.62
CA LYS A 76 2.71 2.98 40.79
C LYS A 76 1.53 2.27 41.44
N THR A 77 1.78 1.58 42.54
CA THR A 77 0.73 0.92 43.34
C THR A 77 0.39 1.74 44.57
N VAL A 78 -0.89 2.02 44.79
CA VAL A 78 -1.39 2.70 45.99
C VAL A 78 -2.38 1.77 46.70
N ARG A 79 -2.26 1.68 48.03
CA ARG A 79 -3.21 0.95 48.86
C ARG A 79 -4.30 1.90 49.35
N VAL A 80 -5.52 1.74 48.84
CA VAL A 80 -6.69 2.54 49.22
C VAL A 80 -7.84 1.61 49.54
N CYS A 81 -8.50 1.83 50.69
CA CYS A 81 -9.65 1.04 51.14
C CYS A 81 -9.41 -0.49 51.07
N ASP A 82 -8.28 -0.92 51.63
CA ASP A 82 -7.81 -2.32 51.67
C ASP A 82 -7.63 -3.02 50.33
N LYS A 83 -7.55 -2.25 49.23
CA LYS A 83 -7.22 -2.75 47.89
C LYS A 83 -5.90 -2.16 47.43
N ASN A 84 -5.07 -3.01 46.83
CA ASN A 84 -3.88 -2.57 46.11
C ASN A 84 -4.30 -2.21 44.69
N LEU A 85 -4.17 -0.93 44.33
CA LEU A 85 -4.55 -0.39 43.03
C LEU A 85 -3.29 0.01 42.26
N THR A 86 -3.20 -0.39 41.00
CA THR A 86 -2.14 0.07 40.09
C THR A 86 -2.66 1.23 39.25
N ILE A 87 -1.92 2.34 39.22
CA ILE A 87 -2.31 3.55 38.50
C ILE A 87 -1.78 3.50 37.06
N SER A 88 -2.67 3.71 36.08
CA SER A 88 -2.32 3.89 34.66
C SER A 88 -1.89 5.33 34.36
N ASN A 89 -1.20 5.55 33.25
CA ASN A 89 -0.77 6.87 32.78
C ASN A 89 -1.95 7.80 32.48
N GLN A 90 -3.10 7.23 32.11
CA GLN A 90 -4.37 7.96 31.93
C GLN A 90 -5.04 8.32 33.27
N GLY A 91 -4.53 7.83 34.40
CA GLY A 91 -5.05 8.12 35.74
C GLY A 91 -6.08 7.13 36.27
N PHE A 92 -6.29 5.98 35.61
CA PHE A 92 -7.16 4.92 36.13
C PHE A 92 -6.45 4.10 37.19
N ALA A 93 -7.12 3.86 38.32
CA ALA A 93 -6.66 2.95 39.35
C ALA A 93 -7.29 1.57 39.13
N VAL A 94 -6.45 0.58 38.82
CA VAL A 94 -6.88 -0.75 38.42
C VAL A 94 -6.54 -1.75 39.51
N HIS A 95 -7.53 -2.56 39.89
CA HIS A 95 -7.33 -3.74 40.73
C HIS A 95 -7.55 -4.99 39.90
N LYS A 96 -6.68 -5.98 40.03
CA LYS A 96 -6.88 -7.28 39.39
C LYS A 96 -7.88 -8.09 40.19
N GLU A 97 -9.09 -8.23 39.67
CA GLU A 97 -10.14 -9.03 40.31
C GLU A 97 -10.02 -10.51 39.92
N ASN A 98 -9.94 -11.41 40.91
CA ASN A 98 -9.90 -12.85 40.68
C ASN A 98 -11.32 -13.37 40.39
N LYS A 99 -11.65 -13.53 39.09
CA LYS A 99 -12.78 -14.29 38.52
C LYS A 99 -14.05 -14.43 39.40
N ARG A 100 -14.61 -13.34 39.94
CA ARG A 100 -15.94 -13.38 40.55
C ARG A 100 -16.80 -12.22 40.07
N ARG A 101 -17.71 -12.57 39.15
CA ARG A 101 -18.94 -11.88 38.74
C ARG A 101 -18.79 -10.39 38.39
N ILE A 102 -18.77 -10.11 37.09
CA ILE A 102 -18.80 -8.75 36.51
C ILE A 102 -20.03 -8.00 37.04
N LYS A 103 -19.82 -6.97 37.87
CA LYS A 103 -20.87 -6.00 38.21
C LYS A 103 -20.89 -4.90 37.15
N ARG A 104 -22.08 -4.52 36.68
CA ARG A 104 -22.25 -3.44 35.68
C ARG A 104 -21.99 -2.08 36.35
N ALA A 105 -21.31 -1.22 35.62
CA ALA A 105 -20.98 0.15 35.97
C ALA A 105 -22.22 1.05 36.10
N ILE A 106 -22.13 2.05 36.98
CA ILE A 106 -23.02 3.21 37.01
C ILE A 106 -22.56 4.15 35.89
N SER A 107 -23.47 4.44 34.96
CA SER A 107 -23.29 5.40 33.88
C SER A 107 -23.32 6.82 34.44
N GLY A 108 -22.30 7.61 34.13
CA GLY A 108 -22.33 9.06 34.38
C GLY A 108 -20.95 9.63 34.67
N ILE A 109 -20.57 10.61 33.85
CA ILE A 109 -19.33 11.42 33.86
C ILE A 109 -18.21 10.82 32.99
N VAL A 110 -18.18 11.29 31.73
CA VAL A 110 -17.01 11.21 30.85
C VAL A 110 -15.91 12.08 31.46
N THR A 111 -14.83 11.45 31.91
CA THR A 111 -13.64 12.17 32.40
C THR A 111 -12.60 12.29 31.28
N SER A 112 -11.71 13.27 31.34
CA SER A 112 -10.59 13.43 30.39
C SER A 112 -9.76 12.15 30.24
N ALA A 113 -9.61 11.38 31.33
CA ALA A 113 -8.98 10.07 31.35
C ALA A 113 -9.68 9.05 30.44
N GLN A 114 -11.02 9.01 30.46
CA GLN A 114 -11.80 8.12 29.61
C GLN A 114 -11.62 8.46 28.12
N LEU A 115 -11.73 9.74 27.75
CA LEU A 115 -11.50 10.16 26.37
C LEU A 115 -10.08 9.81 25.90
N GLN A 116 -9.06 10.06 26.73
CA GLN A 116 -7.68 9.71 26.39
C GLN A 116 -7.53 8.20 26.14
N SER A 117 -8.16 7.37 26.95
CA SER A 117 -8.12 5.91 26.79
C SER A 117 -8.85 5.42 25.52
N GLU A 118 -9.96 6.08 25.14
CA GLU A 118 -10.71 5.79 23.92
C GLU A 118 -9.93 6.21 22.67
N LEU A 119 -9.27 7.37 22.70
CA LEU A 119 -8.40 7.84 21.62
C LEU A 119 -7.18 6.94 21.43
N SER A 120 -6.53 6.51 22.54
CA SER A 120 -5.44 5.54 22.47
C SER A 120 -5.88 4.21 21.88
N TYR A 121 -7.06 3.71 22.26
CA TYR A 121 -7.63 2.49 21.68
C TYR A 121 -7.86 2.63 20.17
N LEU A 122 -8.46 3.74 19.73
CA LEU A 122 -8.75 3.99 18.31
C LEU A 122 -7.47 4.09 17.48
N SER A 123 -6.46 4.82 17.99
CA SER A 123 -5.13 4.91 17.36
C SER A 123 -4.48 3.53 17.21
N TRP A 124 -4.48 2.72 18.28
CA TRP A 124 -3.93 1.37 18.24
C TRP A 124 -4.67 0.47 17.22
N LYS A 125 -6.00 0.51 17.21
CA LYS A 125 -6.81 -0.31 16.30
C LYS A 125 -6.65 0.11 14.84
N MET A 126 -6.48 1.40 14.57
CA MET A 126 -6.12 1.92 13.24
C MET A 126 -4.75 1.41 12.80
N ALA A 127 -3.72 1.54 13.65
CA ALA A 127 -2.37 1.08 13.34
C ALA A 127 -2.32 -0.44 13.04
N GLN A 128 -3.02 -1.25 13.84
CA GLN A 128 -3.13 -2.70 13.61
C GLN A 128 -3.80 -3.01 12.27
N THR A 129 -4.93 -2.36 11.98
CA THR A 129 -5.67 -2.58 10.73
C THR A 129 -4.82 -2.18 9.52
N MET A 130 -4.16 -1.01 9.59
CA MET A 130 -3.26 -0.55 8.53
C MET A 130 -2.11 -1.53 8.31
N ARG A 131 -1.46 -2.00 9.38
CA ARG A 131 -0.35 -2.97 9.27
C ARG A 131 -0.77 -4.25 8.57
N VAL A 132 -1.94 -4.79 8.89
CA VAL A 132 -2.48 -5.98 8.23
C VAL A 132 -2.74 -5.70 6.75
N SER A 133 -3.41 -4.60 6.42
CA SER A 133 -3.66 -4.20 5.03
C SER A 133 -2.37 -4.01 4.23
N PHE A 134 -1.38 -3.31 4.79
CA PHE A 134 -0.07 -3.13 4.13
C PHE A 134 0.65 -4.45 3.90
N THR A 135 0.60 -5.35 4.88
CA THR A 135 1.22 -6.68 4.76
C THR A 135 0.57 -7.47 3.63
N HIS A 136 -0.77 -7.46 3.54
CA HIS A 136 -1.49 -8.09 2.44
C HIS A 136 -1.17 -7.45 1.09
N SER A 137 -1.12 -6.12 1.01
CA SER A 137 -0.76 -5.41 -0.23
C SER A 137 0.66 -5.75 -0.68
N LEU A 138 1.63 -5.80 0.23
CA LEU A 138 3.01 -6.18 -0.09
C LEU A 138 3.08 -7.62 -0.60
N HIS A 139 2.36 -8.54 0.04
CA HIS A 139 2.30 -9.92 -0.41
C HIS A 139 1.68 -10.05 -1.81
N ALA A 140 0.61 -9.29 -2.09
CA ALA A 140 0.00 -9.23 -3.42
C ALA A 140 0.96 -8.67 -4.47
N ILE A 141 1.72 -7.62 -4.15
CA ILE A 141 2.74 -7.04 -5.04
C ILE A 141 3.84 -8.07 -5.33
N CYS A 142 4.35 -8.78 -4.32
CA CYS A 142 5.36 -9.82 -4.53
C CYS A 142 4.86 -10.94 -5.46
N ASN A 143 3.62 -11.39 -5.28
CA ASN A 143 3.02 -12.39 -6.16
C ASN A 143 2.87 -11.86 -7.59
N HIS A 144 2.45 -10.61 -7.74
CA HIS A 144 2.35 -9.95 -9.04
C HIS A 144 3.72 -9.82 -9.72
N LEU A 145 4.79 -9.50 -8.99
CA LEU A 145 6.14 -9.45 -9.54
C LEU A 145 6.61 -10.81 -10.07
N GLU A 146 6.31 -11.91 -9.39
CA GLU A 146 6.61 -13.26 -9.90
C GLU A 146 5.78 -13.64 -11.13
N GLU A 147 4.55 -13.15 -11.22
CA GLU A 147 3.77 -13.25 -12.46
C GLU A 147 4.45 -12.44 -13.56
N VAL A 148 4.67 -11.14 -13.38
CA VAL A 148 5.34 -10.27 -14.36
C VAL A 148 6.67 -10.85 -14.82
N ARG A 149 7.46 -11.45 -13.93
CA ARG A 149 8.71 -12.14 -14.28
C ARG A 149 8.47 -13.30 -15.26
N ARG A 150 7.44 -14.12 -15.05
CA ARG A 150 7.06 -15.19 -15.98
C ARG A 150 6.60 -14.64 -17.33
N TRP A 151 5.80 -13.58 -17.32
CA TRP A 151 5.38 -12.88 -18.55
C TRP A 151 6.59 -12.30 -19.30
N ALA A 152 7.54 -11.69 -18.60
CA ALA A 152 8.77 -11.15 -19.17
C ALA A 152 9.63 -12.25 -19.81
N ILE A 153 9.77 -13.41 -19.15
CA ILE A 153 10.48 -14.57 -19.73
C ILE A 153 9.77 -15.06 -21.01
N SER A 154 8.44 -15.12 -20.99
CA SER A 154 7.65 -15.51 -22.17
C SER A 154 7.82 -14.51 -23.32
N ALA A 155 7.75 -13.21 -23.03
CA ALA A 155 7.94 -12.15 -24.01
C ALA A 155 9.35 -12.18 -24.62
N ALA A 156 10.38 -12.35 -23.77
CA ALA A 156 11.77 -12.52 -24.20
C ALA A 156 11.98 -13.80 -25.02
N PHE A 157 11.14 -14.82 -24.85
CA PHE A 157 11.17 -16.04 -25.65
C PHE A 157 10.54 -15.83 -27.03
N THR A 158 9.39 -15.14 -27.10
CA THR A 158 8.63 -14.95 -28.33
C THR A 158 9.27 -13.90 -29.25
N ASP A 159 9.68 -12.76 -28.71
CA ASP A 159 10.33 -11.70 -29.47
C ASP A 159 11.42 -11.02 -28.63
N PRO A 160 12.64 -11.59 -28.61
CA PRO A 160 13.74 -11.08 -27.79
C PRO A 160 14.11 -9.64 -28.14
N THR A 161 14.03 -9.25 -29.42
CA THR A 161 14.38 -7.92 -29.91
C THR A 161 13.46 -6.86 -29.32
N THR A 162 12.14 -7.01 -29.51
CA THR A 162 11.16 -6.04 -28.98
C THR A 162 11.24 -5.96 -27.46
N PHE A 163 11.38 -7.10 -26.79
CA PHE A 163 11.58 -7.14 -25.34
C PHE A 163 12.82 -6.33 -24.92
N ALA A 164 13.97 -6.54 -25.56
CA ALA A 164 15.20 -5.82 -25.24
C ALA A 164 15.04 -4.31 -25.49
N ARG A 165 14.42 -3.89 -26.60
CA ARG A 165 14.23 -2.47 -26.91
C ARG A 165 13.38 -1.75 -25.87
N VAL A 166 12.33 -2.41 -25.35
CA VAL A 166 11.48 -1.87 -24.29
C VAL A 166 12.24 -1.79 -22.97
N ILE A 167 12.96 -2.85 -22.58
CA ILE A 167 13.67 -2.92 -21.30
C ILE A 167 14.86 -1.96 -21.23
N PHE A 168 15.59 -1.79 -22.34
CA PHE A 168 16.75 -0.89 -22.42
C PHE A 168 16.40 0.52 -22.93
N GLU A 169 15.11 0.78 -23.21
CA GLU A 169 14.62 2.04 -23.78
C GLU A 169 15.43 2.50 -25.00
N ASN A 170 15.86 1.55 -25.83
CA ASN A 170 16.74 1.81 -26.95
C ASN A 170 16.22 1.06 -28.20
N PRO A 171 15.74 1.78 -29.23
CA PRO A 171 15.19 1.16 -30.42
C PRO A 171 16.25 0.55 -31.35
N LEU A 172 17.53 0.92 -31.20
CA LEU A 172 18.64 0.49 -32.05
C LEU A 172 19.34 -0.76 -31.50
N ILE A 173 18.54 -1.75 -31.11
CA ILE A 173 19.03 -3.00 -30.53
C ILE A 173 18.37 -4.18 -31.23
N HIS A 174 19.19 -5.15 -31.64
CA HIS A 174 18.76 -6.48 -32.04
C HIS A 174 19.07 -7.46 -30.93
N ALA A 175 18.15 -8.40 -30.64
CA ALA A 175 18.42 -9.44 -29.67
C ALA A 175 17.99 -10.81 -30.17
N LYS A 176 18.78 -11.82 -29.80
CA LYS A 176 18.50 -13.22 -30.10
C LYS A 176 18.67 -14.04 -28.85
N ARG A 177 17.74 -14.97 -28.65
CA ARG A 177 17.85 -15.94 -27.56
C ARG A 177 19.01 -16.91 -27.82
N VAL A 178 19.79 -17.16 -26.78
CA VAL A 178 20.85 -18.18 -26.78
C VAL A 178 20.44 -19.39 -25.96
N SER A 179 19.85 -19.17 -24.77
CA SER A 179 19.41 -20.26 -23.88
C SER A 179 18.22 -19.84 -23.00
N SER A 180 17.82 -20.66 -22.03
CA SER A 180 16.81 -20.30 -21.03
C SER A 180 17.32 -19.14 -20.16
N GLY A 181 16.73 -17.95 -20.34
CA GLY A 181 17.05 -16.76 -19.55
C GLY A 181 18.26 -15.95 -20.03
N ILE A 182 18.87 -16.32 -21.16
CA ILE A 182 19.99 -15.56 -21.75
C ILE A 182 19.60 -15.10 -23.16
N ILE A 183 19.58 -13.78 -23.32
CA ILE A 183 19.48 -13.09 -24.60
C ILE A 183 20.84 -12.48 -24.94
N LYS A 184 21.25 -12.64 -26.19
CA LYS A 184 22.41 -11.93 -26.74
C LYS A 184 21.91 -10.70 -27.46
N ILE A 185 22.60 -9.59 -27.24
CA ILE A 185 22.19 -8.26 -27.67
C ILE A 185 23.28 -7.70 -28.58
N TRP A 186 22.88 -7.09 -29.70
CA TRP A 186 23.75 -6.39 -30.62
C TRP A 186 23.22 -4.98 -30.88
N PRO A 187 24.09 -3.96 -30.89
CA PRO A 187 23.70 -2.63 -31.32
C PRO A 187 23.43 -2.61 -32.82
N CYS A 188 22.42 -1.86 -33.23
CA CYS A 188 22.09 -1.57 -34.62
C CYS A 188 22.52 -0.14 -34.98
N ALA A 189 22.77 0.09 -36.27
CA ALA A 189 22.95 1.42 -36.82
C ALA A 189 21.65 1.88 -37.48
N SER A 190 21.35 3.17 -37.36
CA SER A 190 20.30 3.80 -38.15
C SER A 190 20.69 3.84 -39.63
N ILE A 191 19.70 3.69 -40.50
CA ILE A 191 19.85 3.78 -41.95
C ILE A 191 19.06 5.00 -42.43
N ASN A 192 19.72 5.87 -43.18
CA ASN A 192 19.10 7.08 -43.73
C ASN A 192 18.30 6.76 -45.01
N ARG A 193 17.33 7.62 -45.35
CA ARG A 193 16.46 7.45 -46.54
C ARG A 193 17.22 7.42 -47.88
N ASP A 194 18.42 7.97 -47.95
CA ASP A 194 19.28 7.97 -49.15
C ASP A 194 20.04 6.64 -49.37
N GLN A 195 20.12 5.81 -48.33
CA GLN A 195 20.87 4.56 -48.32
C GLN A 195 20.02 3.36 -48.75
N TYR A 196 18.71 3.51 -48.92
CA TYR A 196 17.84 2.44 -49.39
C TYR A 196 16.81 2.93 -50.40
N GLU A 197 16.45 2.05 -51.32
CA GLU A 197 15.39 2.27 -52.31
C GLU A 197 14.49 1.03 -52.34
N PHE A 198 13.17 1.21 -52.38
CA PHE A 198 12.23 0.11 -52.58
C PHE A 198 12.35 -0.38 -54.03
N ILE A 199 12.34 -1.69 -54.22
CA ILE A 199 12.52 -2.31 -55.52
C ILE A 199 11.25 -3.01 -56.00
N THR A 200 11.07 -3.01 -57.31
CA THR A 200 9.89 -3.60 -57.95
C THR A 200 10.02 -5.12 -58.08
N HIS A 201 8.89 -5.81 -58.25
CA HIS A 201 8.84 -7.25 -58.48
C HIS A 201 9.61 -7.69 -59.74
N GLU A 202 9.68 -6.82 -60.75
CA GLU A 202 10.42 -7.07 -61.99
C GLU A 202 11.93 -7.08 -61.77
N GLU A 203 12.46 -6.18 -60.93
CA GLU A 203 13.89 -6.11 -60.61
C GLU A 203 14.42 -7.36 -59.89
N ILE A 204 13.56 -8.08 -59.17
CA ILE A 204 13.94 -9.28 -58.40
C ILE A 204 13.67 -10.57 -59.18
N ASN A 205 13.17 -10.48 -60.42
CA ASN A 205 12.81 -11.63 -61.28
C ASN A 205 11.92 -12.66 -60.56
N LEU A 206 10.94 -12.19 -59.80
CA LEU A 206 10.05 -13.05 -59.02
C LEU A 206 8.88 -13.55 -59.90
N GLU A 207 8.35 -14.74 -59.61
CA GLU A 207 7.24 -15.33 -60.38
C GLU A 207 5.92 -14.60 -60.09
N LYS A 208 5.07 -14.44 -61.11
CA LYS A 208 3.77 -13.76 -60.97
C LYS A 208 2.91 -14.42 -59.89
N GLY A 209 2.47 -13.62 -58.92
CA GLY A 209 1.61 -14.05 -57.81
C GLY A 209 2.35 -14.46 -56.53
N ILE A 210 3.69 -14.49 -56.57
CA ILE A 210 4.55 -14.72 -55.40
C ILE A 210 5.16 -13.39 -54.96
N CYS A 211 5.12 -13.11 -53.67
CA CYS A 211 5.72 -11.94 -53.02
C CYS A 211 6.67 -12.43 -51.91
N PHE A 212 7.30 -11.52 -51.17
CA PHE A 212 8.06 -11.87 -49.97
C PHE A 212 7.27 -11.59 -48.70
N ASP A 213 7.56 -12.37 -47.65
CA ASP A 213 7.04 -12.12 -46.29
C ASP A 213 7.56 -10.79 -45.69
N LYS A 214 8.66 -10.26 -46.25
CA LYS A 214 9.32 -9.00 -45.88
C LYS A 214 9.50 -8.09 -47.09
N ILE A 215 9.66 -6.79 -46.86
CA ILE A 215 9.68 -5.79 -47.93
C ILE A 215 11.07 -5.76 -48.59
N PRO A 216 11.20 -6.03 -49.90
CA PRO A 216 12.49 -5.99 -50.58
C PRO A 216 12.98 -4.54 -50.78
N ILE A 217 14.26 -4.33 -50.53
CA ILE A 217 14.96 -3.06 -50.74
C ILE A 217 16.32 -3.27 -51.40
N LYS A 218 16.76 -2.25 -52.10
CA LYS A 218 18.15 -2.09 -52.52
C LYS A 218 18.86 -1.21 -51.52
N PHE A 219 19.82 -1.79 -50.83
CA PHE A 219 20.59 -1.14 -49.77
C PHE A 219 22.01 -0.82 -50.24
N LYS A 220 22.44 0.43 -50.02
CA LYS A 220 23.78 0.93 -50.32
C LYS A 220 24.69 0.68 -49.12
N ALA A 221 25.46 -0.41 -49.15
CA ALA A 221 26.48 -0.71 -48.14
C ALA A 221 27.86 -0.22 -48.63
N GLY A 222 28.17 1.05 -48.36
CA GLY A 222 29.38 1.69 -48.91
C GLY A 222 29.27 1.86 -50.44
N SER A 223 30.20 1.30 -51.19
CA SER A 223 30.23 1.41 -52.67
C SER A 223 29.37 0.37 -53.39
N VAL A 224 28.79 -0.60 -52.67
CA VAL A 224 28.11 -1.75 -53.27
C VAL A 224 26.61 -1.73 -52.95
N ASN A 225 25.80 -1.85 -54.00
CA ASN A 225 24.37 -2.08 -53.88
C ASN A 225 24.12 -3.57 -53.61
N LYS A 226 23.36 -3.86 -52.55
CA LYS A 226 22.91 -5.22 -52.23
C LYS A 226 21.39 -5.24 -52.10
N ILE A 227 20.78 -6.37 -52.44
CA ILE A 227 19.38 -6.61 -52.14
C ILE A 227 19.29 -7.08 -50.69
N ALA A 228 18.37 -6.50 -49.94
CA ALA A 228 18.05 -6.85 -48.57
C ALA A 228 16.54 -6.72 -48.36
N PHE A 229 16.07 -7.06 -47.17
CA PHE A 229 14.64 -7.02 -46.85
C PHE A 229 14.41 -6.30 -45.53
N ILE A 230 13.31 -5.56 -45.42
CA ILE A 230 12.85 -4.94 -44.17
C ILE A 230 11.80 -5.85 -43.53
N ASP A 231 12.05 -6.27 -42.29
CA ASP A 231 11.05 -6.90 -41.43
C ASP A 231 10.11 -5.82 -40.89
N PRO A 232 8.82 -5.76 -41.33
CA PRO A 232 7.89 -4.71 -40.91
C PRO A 232 7.52 -4.78 -39.43
N SER A 233 7.67 -5.95 -38.80
CA SER A 233 7.34 -6.13 -37.36
C SER A 233 8.46 -5.62 -36.47
N ARG A 234 9.72 -5.84 -36.86
CA ARG A 234 10.89 -5.43 -36.07
C ARG A 234 11.56 -4.16 -36.55
N MET A 235 11.19 -3.64 -37.72
CA MET A 235 11.88 -2.51 -38.37
C MET A 235 13.40 -2.76 -38.47
N GLU A 236 13.78 -3.95 -38.94
CA GLU A 236 15.18 -4.35 -39.12
C GLU A 236 15.45 -4.75 -40.58
N VAL A 237 16.65 -4.44 -41.07
CA VAL A 237 17.12 -4.91 -42.37
C VAL A 237 17.77 -6.28 -42.21
N VAL A 238 17.30 -7.26 -42.98
CA VAL A 238 17.76 -8.65 -42.98
C VAL A 238 18.17 -9.07 -44.39
N ALA A 239 19.06 -10.06 -44.47
CA ALA A 239 19.58 -10.55 -45.76
C ALA A 239 18.55 -11.40 -46.52
N ASP A 240 17.67 -12.10 -45.81
CA ASP A 240 16.80 -13.12 -46.40
C ASP A 240 15.32 -12.93 -46.04
N ALA A 241 14.45 -13.31 -46.98
CA ALA A 241 13.00 -13.33 -46.86
C ALA A 241 12.41 -14.61 -47.48
N SER A 242 11.28 -15.06 -46.94
CA SER A 242 10.57 -16.23 -47.43
C SER A 242 9.60 -15.83 -48.54
N LYS A 243 9.45 -16.69 -49.55
CA LYS A 243 8.40 -16.51 -50.56
C LYS A 243 7.03 -16.75 -49.93
N ALA A 244 6.09 -15.87 -50.21
CA ALA A 244 4.74 -15.86 -49.67
C ALA A 244 3.73 -15.47 -50.77
N PRO A 245 2.44 -15.81 -50.64
CA PRO A 245 1.46 -15.48 -51.67
C PRO A 245 1.17 -13.97 -51.69
N CYS A 246 1.17 -13.35 -52.88
CA CYS A 246 1.01 -11.90 -53.00
C CYS A 246 -0.32 -11.36 -52.46
N PHE A 247 -1.40 -12.14 -52.47
CA PHE A 247 -2.69 -11.65 -51.97
C PHE A 247 -2.63 -11.23 -50.48
N ALA A 248 -1.74 -11.85 -49.69
CA ALA A 248 -1.60 -11.57 -48.26
C ALA A 248 -0.48 -10.56 -47.95
N TYR A 249 0.56 -10.50 -48.79
CA TYR A 249 1.78 -9.75 -48.48
C TYR A 249 2.05 -8.58 -49.43
N ARG A 250 1.24 -8.37 -50.47
CA ARG A 250 1.46 -7.29 -51.44
C ARG A 250 1.54 -5.91 -50.78
N HIS A 251 0.58 -5.61 -49.90
CA HIS A 251 0.54 -4.35 -49.16
C HIS A 251 1.05 -4.60 -47.74
N GLN A 252 2.18 -3.99 -47.40
CA GLN A 252 2.74 -4.07 -46.05
C GLN A 252 2.84 -2.69 -45.43
N ILE A 253 2.63 -2.61 -44.12
CA ILE A 253 2.64 -1.36 -43.37
C ILE A 253 3.90 -1.33 -42.51
N ILE A 254 4.61 -0.21 -42.52
CA ILE A 254 5.73 0.07 -41.63
C ILE A 254 5.51 1.37 -40.90
N GLN A 255 6.08 1.47 -39.69
CA GLN A 255 6.09 2.69 -38.91
C GLN A 255 7.52 3.23 -38.84
N LEU A 256 7.73 4.42 -39.42
CA LEU A 256 8.99 5.15 -39.39
C LEU A 256 8.79 6.40 -38.54
N GLU A 257 9.36 6.40 -37.33
CA GLU A 257 9.24 7.51 -36.37
C GLU A 257 7.75 7.89 -36.16
N ASP A 258 7.31 9.00 -36.76
CA ASP A 258 5.94 9.53 -36.67
C ASP A 258 5.07 9.27 -37.92
N GLU A 259 5.60 8.57 -38.93
CA GLU A 259 4.90 8.28 -40.18
C GLU A 259 4.55 6.80 -40.30
N THR A 260 3.30 6.52 -40.64
CA THR A 260 2.88 5.17 -41.06
C THR A 260 2.82 5.13 -42.58
N LEU A 261 3.55 4.19 -43.18
CA LEU A 261 3.64 4.03 -44.62
C LEU A 261 3.10 2.66 -45.03
N GLU A 262 2.29 2.63 -46.08
CA GLU A 262 1.86 1.43 -46.79
C GLU A 262 2.69 1.29 -48.07
N ILE A 263 3.31 0.12 -48.25
CA ILE A 263 4.17 -0.19 -49.39
C ILE A 263 3.53 -1.29 -50.22
N ASP A 264 3.37 -1.06 -51.52
CA ASP A 264 3.03 -2.09 -52.51
C ASP A 264 4.31 -2.73 -53.04
N GLN A 265 4.58 -3.98 -52.64
CA GLN A 265 5.76 -4.72 -53.07
C GLN A 265 5.83 -4.95 -54.59
N MET A 266 4.70 -4.93 -55.30
CA MET A 266 4.72 -5.16 -56.74
C MET A 266 5.23 -3.94 -57.50
N THR A 267 4.76 -2.76 -57.10
CA THR A 267 5.00 -1.49 -57.80
C THR A 267 6.05 -0.62 -57.13
N ALA A 268 6.55 -1.01 -55.96
CA ALA A 268 7.40 -0.22 -55.08
C ALA A 268 6.80 1.15 -54.68
N GLN A 269 5.48 1.31 -54.81
CA GLN A 269 4.79 2.55 -54.44
C GLN A 269 4.63 2.63 -52.93
N VAL A 270 4.87 3.83 -52.40
CA VAL A 270 4.76 4.15 -50.97
C VAL A 270 3.62 5.16 -50.80
N LYS A 271 2.65 4.80 -49.96
CA LYS A 271 1.50 5.64 -49.60
C LYS A 271 1.56 5.96 -48.11
N LYS A 272 1.45 7.24 -47.75
CA LYS A 272 1.36 7.67 -46.35
C LYS A 272 -0.06 7.43 -45.82
N LEU A 273 -0.17 6.78 -44.66
CA LEU A 273 -1.44 6.57 -43.96
C LEU A 273 -1.60 7.64 -42.86
N GLU A 274 -2.82 8.18 -42.73
CA GLU A 274 -3.15 9.11 -41.66
C GLU A 274 -3.41 8.36 -40.34
N THR A 275 -2.84 8.87 -39.25
CA THR A 275 -2.87 8.25 -37.90
C THR A 275 -4.26 8.18 -37.27
N THR A 276 -5.26 8.87 -37.82
CA THR A 276 -6.67 8.84 -37.37
C THR A 276 -7.34 7.48 -37.56
N VAL A 277 -6.76 6.59 -38.36
CA VAL A 277 -7.26 5.24 -38.63
C VAL A 277 -6.74 4.22 -37.60
N LEU A 278 -5.74 4.58 -36.78
CA LEU A 278 -5.09 3.68 -35.83
C LEU A 278 -5.63 3.87 -34.40
N THR A 279 -5.96 2.77 -33.72
CA THR A 279 -6.43 2.80 -32.33
C THR A 279 -5.27 2.61 -31.37
N ASN A 280 -5.07 3.56 -30.46
CA ASN A 280 -4.04 3.45 -29.42
C ASN A 280 -4.53 2.54 -28.28
N LEU A 281 -3.72 1.56 -27.89
CA LEU A 281 -4.02 0.58 -26.84
C LEU A 281 -3.35 0.92 -25.50
N THR A 282 -3.11 2.20 -25.20
CA THR A 282 -2.50 2.60 -23.93
C THR A 282 -3.40 2.33 -22.73
N PHE A 283 -2.82 1.74 -21.69
CA PHE A 283 -3.52 1.51 -20.43
C PHE A 283 -3.55 2.78 -19.57
N PRO A 284 -4.65 3.04 -18.84
CA PRO A 284 -4.75 4.20 -17.95
C PRO A 284 -3.79 4.08 -16.75
N SER A 285 -3.21 5.20 -16.35
CA SER A 285 -2.39 5.26 -15.14
C SER A 285 -3.24 5.17 -13.87
N LEU A 286 -2.68 4.56 -12.81
CA LEU A 286 -3.35 4.44 -11.52
C LEU A 286 -3.30 5.78 -10.78
N THR A 287 -4.46 6.38 -10.50
CA THR A 287 -4.58 7.60 -9.68
C THR A 287 -4.92 7.25 -8.23
N ILE A 288 -3.99 7.50 -7.31
CA ILE A 288 -4.25 7.39 -5.86
C ILE A 288 -4.64 8.77 -5.33
N PRO A 289 -5.87 8.98 -4.85
CA PRO A 289 -6.29 10.26 -4.30
C PRO A 289 -5.53 10.57 -2.99
N LYS A 290 -5.12 11.83 -2.83
CA LYS A 290 -4.48 12.31 -1.59
C LYS A 290 -5.52 12.47 -0.48
N ILE A 291 -5.14 12.14 0.76
CA ILE A 291 -5.96 12.40 1.94
C ILE A 291 -5.89 13.91 2.25
N SER A 292 -7.04 14.56 2.39
CA SER A 292 -7.10 15.98 2.77
C SER A 292 -6.89 16.15 4.28
N THR A 293 -6.14 17.19 4.66
CA THR A 293 -6.00 17.60 6.06
C THR A 293 -7.29 18.21 6.56
N GLN A 294 -7.82 17.68 7.66
CA GLN A 294 -8.93 18.29 8.40
C GLN A 294 -8.39 19.01 9.64
N SER A 295 -8.78 20.26 9.83
CA SER A 295 -8.53 21.00 11.07
C SER A 295 -9.67 20.75 12.06
N PHE A 296 -9.31 20.44 13.29
CA PHE A 296 -10.26 20.37 14.40
C PHE A 296 -10.10 21.67 15.22
N ILE A 297 -11.18 22.42 15.38
CA ILE A 297 -11.22 23.55 16.31
C ILE A 297 -11.49 22.95 17.69
N ILE A 298 -10.55 23.12 18.61
CA ILE A 298 -10.65 22.73 20.02
C ILE A 298 -11.08 23.96 20.82
#